data_AF-A0A0A0HZN2-F1
#
_entry.id   AF-A0A0A0HZN2-F1
#
_cell.length_a   1.000
_cell.length_b   1.000
_cell.length_c   1.000
_cell.angle_alpha   90.00
_cell.angle_beta   90.00
_cell.angle_gamma   90.00
#
_symmetry.space_group_name_H-M   'P 1'
#
loop_
_entity.id
_entity.type
_entity.pdbx_description
1 polymer ?
#
loop_
_entity_poly.entity_id
_entity_poly.type
_entity_poly.pdbx_seq_one_letter_code
_entity_poly.pdbx_strand_id
1 'polypeptide(L)'
;MSYSLYFNKKEKELIIEAIKNNPYMESKIIVGKAVWYNDCYYVSDSRKLLREKGKELQKQWIEETEEDLRELKEMKIKTKY
;
A
#
# COMPACT_ATOMS: atom_id res chain seq x y z
N MET A 1 -15.98 11.94 -8.13
CA MET A 1 -16.10 10.96 -7.03
C MET A 1 -14.71 10.48 -6.71
N SER A 2 -14.36 10.47 -5.44
CA SER A 2 -12.99 10.29 -4.94
C SER A 2 -12.78 8.88 -4.40
N TYR A 3 -11.55 8.36 -4.49
CA TYR A 3 -11.24 7.00 -4.06
C TYR A 3 -10.00 6.93 -3.19
N SER A 4 -9.97 5.93 -2.31
CA SER A 4 -8.84 5.57 -1.47
C SER A 4 -8.39 4.14 -1.75
N LEU A 5 -7.10 3.88 -1.58
CA LEU A 5 -6.47 2.58 -1.61
C LEU A 5 -5.79 2.36 -0.26
N TYR A 6 -6.03 1.21 0.37
CA TYR A 6 -5.38 0.82 1.63
C TYR A 6 -5.20 -0.68 1.72
N PHE A 7 -4.36 -1.10 2.66
CA PHE A 7 -4.09 -2.52 2.90
C PHE A 7 -4.86 -3.04 4.10
N ASN A 8 -5.71 -4.04 3.87
CA ASN A 8 -6.37 -4.81 4.91
C ASN A 8 -5.41 -5.90 5.40
N LYS A 9 -4.76 -5.66 6.54
CA LYS A 9 -3.77 -6.59 7.13
C LYS A 9 -4.35 -7.95 7.51
N LYS A 10 -5.64 -8.02 7.85
CA LYS A 10 -6.30 -9.25 8.32
C LYS A 10 -6.53 -10.21 7.15
N GLU A 11 -7.02 -9.70 6.04
CA GLU A 11 -7.36 -10.49 4.84
C GLU A 11 -6.24 -10.51 3.81
N LYS A 12 -5.19 -9.69 4.00
CA LYS A 12 -4.05 -9.53 3.10
C LYS A 12 -4.45 -9.00 1.72
N GLU A 13 -5.34 -8.02 1.70
CA GLU A 13 -5.89 -7.46 0.46
C GLU A 13 -5.63 -5.97 0.33
N LEU A 14 -5.40 -5.52 -0.91
CA LEU A 14 -5.38 -4.10 -1.27
C LEU A 14 -6.79 -3.70 -1.72
N ILE A 15 -7.43 -2.84 -0.95
CA ILE A 15 -8.83 -2.45 -1.14
C ILE A 15 -8.89 -1.05 -1.72
N ILE A 16 -9.70 -0.88 -2.78
CA ILE A 16 -10.04 0.43 -3.32
C ILE A 16 -11.50 0.73 -2.99
N GLU A 17 -11.74 1.81 -2.25
CA GLU A 17 -13.08 2.23 -1.86
C GLU A 17 -13.35 3.68 -2.26
N ALA A 18 -14.63 4.05 -2.33
CA ALA A 18 -15.02 5.43 -2.54
C ALA A 18 -14.91 6.20 -1.22
N ILE A 19 -14.28 7.38 -1.26
CA ILE A 19 -14.24 8.27 -0.11
C ILE A 19 -15.63 8.87 0.05
N LYS A 20 -16.22 8.71 1.23
CA LYS A 20 -17.55 9.23 1.58
C LYS A 20 -17.42 10.14 2.81
N ASN A 21 -17.98 11.35 2.71
CA ASN A 21 -18.10 12.31 3.82
C ASN A 21 -16.77 12.59 4.56
N ASN A 22 -15.64 12.66 3.83
CA ASN A 22 -14.34 12.97 4.41
C ASN A 22 -13.68 14.14 3.68
N PRO A 23 -14.09 15.39 3.99
CA PRO A 23 -13.61 16.58 3.28
C PRO A 23 -12.10 16.78 3.41
N TYR A 24 -11.50 16.38 4.53
CA TYR A 24 -10.05 16.48 4.72
C TYR A 24 -9.28 15.56 3.76
N MET A 25 -9.72 14.31 3.63
CA MET A 25 -9.11 13.34 2.72
C MET A 25 -9.34 13.75 1.25
N GLU A 26 -10.53 14.23 0.92
CA GLU A 26 -10.85 14.71 -0.42
C GLU A 26 -10.03 15.95 -0.80
N SER A 27 -9.74 16.85 0.16
CA SER A 27 -8.92 18.04 -0.08
C SER A 27 -7.47 17.73 -0.47
N LYS A 28 -7.00 16.49 -0.27
CA LYS A 28 -5.64 16.05 -0.62
C LYS A 28 -5.53 15.43 -2.01
N ILE A 29 -6.66 15.28 -2.72
CA ILE A 29 -6.67 14.67 -4.05
C ILE A 29 -6.14 15.66 -5.07
N ILE A 30 -5.17 15.19 -5.86
CA ILE A 30 -4.65 15.91 -7.02
C ILE A 30 -5.14 15.16 -8.26
N VAL A 31 -5.81 15.88 -9.16
CA VAL A 31 -6.37 15.34 -10.40
C VAL A 31 -5.31 14.60 -11.20
N GLY A 32 -5.61 13.37 -11.60
CA GLY A 32 -4.72 12.55 -12.42
C GLY A 32 -3.52 11.98 -11.67
N LYS A 33 -3.51 12.00 -10.34
CA LYS A 33 -2.43 11.42 -9.52
C LYS A 33 -2.97 10.52 -8.41
N ALA A 34 -2.17 9.51 -8.06
CA ALA A 34 -2.31 8.76 -6.82
C ALA A 34 -1.36 9.37 -5.78
N VAL A 35 -1.93 9.93 -4.71
CA VAL A 35 -1.17 10.68 -3.68
C VAL A 35 -1.19 9.90 -2.38
N TRP A 36 -0.05 9.84 -1.69
CA TRP A 36 0.04 9.20 -0.39
C TRP A 36 -0.57 10.10 0.71
N TYR A 37 -1.37 9.50 1.59
CA TYR A 37 -2.12 10.17 2.65
C TYR A 37 -1.99 9.41 3.98
N ASN A 38 -1.52 10.13 5.00
CA ASN A 38 -1.52 9.71 6.41
C ASN A 38 -0.91 8.30 6.63
N ASP A 39 0.19 8.03 5.92
CA ASP A 39 1.02 6.81 5.93
C ASP A 39 0.34 5.50 5.52
N CYS A 40 -0.98 5.42 5.55
CA CYS A 40 -1.74 4.17 5.36
C CYS A 40 -2.60 4.14 4.09
N TYR A 41 -2.79 5.28 3.42
CA TYR A 41 -3.73 5.39 2.31
C TYR A 41 -3.07 6.01 1.09
N TYR A 42 -3.50 5.60 -0.11
CA TYR A 42 -3.33 6.39 -1.32
C TYR A 42 -4.68 6.94 -1.76
N VAL A 43 -4.73 8.18 -2.22
CA VAL A 43 -5.97 8.85 -2.66
C VAL A 43 -5.86 9.31 -4.09
N SER A 44 -6.95 9.22 -4.83
CA SER A 44 -7.03 9.66 -6.22
C SER A 44 -8.47 9.92 -6.66
N ASP A 45 -8.62 10.69 -7.72
CA ASP A 45 -9.85 10.84 -8.48
C ASP A 45 -10.13 9.63 -9.40
N SER A 46 -9.13 8.76 -9.62
CA SER A 46 -9.22 7.64 -10.55
C SER A 46 -8.95 6.28 -9.90
N ARG A 47 -9.94 5.37 -10.00
CA ARG A 47 -9.77 3.95 -9.64
C ARG A 47 -8.66 3.28 -10.45
N LYS A 48 -8.45 3.69 -11.70
CA LYS A 48 -7.43 3.08 -12.57
C LYS A 48 -6.03 3.36 -12.02
N LEU A 49 -5.76 4.62 -11.65
CA LEU A 49 -4.47 5.02 -11.07
C LEU A 49 -4.21 4.30 -9.75
N LEU A 50 -5.23 4.15 -8.90
CA LEU A 50 -5.10 3.39 -7.65
C LEU A 50 -4.88 1.89 -7.90
N ARG A 51 -5.48 1.30 -8.94
CA ARG A 51 -5.20 -0.10 -9.31
C ARG A 51 -3.78 -0.30 -9.80
N GLU A 52 -3.27 0.62 -10.61
CA GLU A 52 -1.88 0.60 -11.07
C GLU A 52 -0.92 0.72 -9.87
N LYS A 53 -1.20 1.67 -8.96
CA LYS A 53 -0.42 1.82 -7.73
C LYS A 53 -0.51 0.60 -6.80
N GLY A 54 -1.69 -0.01 -6.70
CA GLY A 54 -1.88 -1.24 -5.92
C GLY A 54 -1.05 -2.42 -6.47
N LYS A 55 -0.98 -2.58 -7.80
CA LYS A 55 -0.12 -3.61 -8.42
C LYS A 55 1.36 -3.32 -8.19
N GLU A 56 1.77 -2.07 -8.25
CA GLU A 56 3.14 -1.64 -7.95
C GLU A 56 3.51 -1.99 -6.49
N LEU A 57 2.66 -1.64 -5.53
CA LEU A 57 2.84 -1.99 -4.11
C LEU A 57 2.89 -3.50 -3.88
N GLN A 58 1.98 -4.24 -4.51
CA GLN A 58 1.97 -5.70 -4.41
C GLN A 58 3.29 -6.30 -4.89
N LYS A 59 3.80 -5.83 -6.03
CA LYS A 59 5.07 -6.30 -6.58
C LYS A 59 6.23 -5.96 -5.63
N GLN A 60 6.29 -4.72 -5.17
CA GLN A 60 7.33 -4.26 -4.25
C GLN A 60 7.36 -5.09 -2.96
N TRP A 61 6.20 -5.31 -2.33
CA TRP A 61 6.13 -6.09 -1.09
C TRP A 61 6.49 -7.56 -1.29
N ILE A 62 6.20 -8.14 -2.45
CA ILE A 62 6.65 -9.50 -2.78
C ILE A 62 8.17 -9.52 -2.85
N GLU A 63 8.79 -8.59 -3.59
CA GLU A 63 10.26 -8.51 -3.72
C GLU A 63 10.94 -8.31 -2.36
N GLU A 64 10.44 -7.39 -1.53
CA GLU A 64 10.93 -7.15 -0.16
C GLU A 64 10.80 -8.42 0.70
N THR A 65 9.65 -9.11 0.64
CA THR A 65 9.42 -10.34 1.42
C THR A 65 10.31 -11.49 0.95
N GLU A 66 10.58 -11.61 -0.36
CA GLU A 66 11.48 -12.61 -0.91
C GLU A 66 12.93 -12.38 -0.47
N GLU A 67 13.35 -11.12 -0.39
CA GLU A 67 14.65 -10.73 0.14
C GLU A 67 14.77 -11.04 1.63
N ASP A 68 13.80 -10.63 2.45
CA ASP A 68 13.74 -10.97 3.88
C ASP A 68 13.81 -12.49 4.10
N LEU A 69 13.07 -13.25 3.29
CA LEU A 69 13.09 -14.72 3.35
C LEU A 69 14.47 -15.29 3.02
N ARG A 70 15.18 -14.71 2.04
CA ARG A 70 16.54 -15.12 1.68
C ARG A 70 17.50 -14.88 2.85
N GLU A 71 17.46 -13.71 3.46
CA GLU A 71 18.32 -13.37 4.61
C GLU A 71 18.04 -14.29 5.82
N LEU A 72 16.77 -14.57 6.10
CA LEU A 72 16.38 -15.48 7.17
C LEU A 72 16.85 -16.92 6.93
N LYS A 73 16.90 -17.37 5.67
CA LYS A 73 17.46 -18.70 5.31
C LYS A 73 18.96 -18.78 5.53
N GLU A 74 19.68 -17.67 5.36
CA GLU A 74 21.13 -17.59 5.56
C GLU A 74 21.53 -17.24 7.01
N MET A 75 20.54 -17.07 7.89
CA MET A 75 20.73 -16.65 9.26
C MET A 75 21.58 -17.67 10.04
N LYS A 76 22.69 -17.18 10.62
CA LYS A 76 23.58 -17.97 11.48
C LYS A 76 23.13 -17.88 12.93
N ILE A 77 22.95 -19.03 13.58
CA ILE A 77 22.72 -19.09 15.02
C ILE A 77 24.08 -19.00 15.71
N LYS A 78 24.26 -17.97 16.55
CA LYS A 78 25.46 -17.82 17.40
C LYS A 78 25.10 -18.12 18.85
N THR A 79 25.82 -19.04 19.47
CA THR A 79 25.76 -19.29 20.91
C THR A 79 26.82 -18.45 21.60
N LYS A 80 26.44 -17.62 22.58
CA LYS A 80 27.39 -16.93 23.46
C LYS A 80 27.69 -17.84 24.67
N TYR A 81 28.97 -18.11 24.90
CA TYR A 81 29.49 -18.66 26.16
C TYR A 81 30.01 -17.51 27.03
#